data_AF-A0A2E3W612-F1
#
_entry.id   AF-A0A2E3W612-F1
#
_cell.length_a   1.000
_cell.length_b   1.000
_cell.length_c   1.000
_cell.angle_alpha   90.00
_cell.angle_beta   90.00
_cell.angle_gamma   90.00
#
_symmetry.space_group_name_H-M   'P 1'
#
loop_
_entity.id
_entity.type
_entity.pdbx_description
1 polymer ?
#
loop_
_entity_poly.entity_id
_entity_poly.type
_entity_poly.pdbx_seq_one_letter_code
_entity_poly.pdbx_strand_id
1 'polypeptide(L)'
;MTFNGKAKATSQFFYNLSKENNEEIYKKMHAVVEDYFSWYSDFQNKEEIKSIALTSSDFKCSNGCSLGPNFSNSVLNLVVTKEEVIKAVKELGQKYEISLGKAFS
;
A
#
# COMPACT_ATOMS: atom_id res chain seq x y z
N MET A 1 -2.03 -3.26 4.11
CA MET A 1 -2.45 -2.33 3.04
C MET A 1 -3.95 -2.42 2.88
N THR A 2 -4.63 -1.29 2.75
CA THR A 2 -6.08 -1.27 2.47
C THR A 2 -6.36 -0.42 1.24
N PHE A 3 -7.39 -0.80 0.49
CA PHE A 3 -7.88 -0.16 -0.73
C PHE A 3 -9.35 0.20 -0.49
N ASN A 4 -9.69 1.50 -0.51
CA ASN A 4 -10.99 2.01 -0.06
C ASN A 4 -11.38 1.50 1.35
N GLY A 5 -10.39 1.35 2.25
CA GLY A 5 -10.60 0.82 3.60
C GLY A 5 -10.83 -0.70 3.68
N LYS A 6 -10.85 -1.41 2.54
CA LYS A 6 -10.98 -2.88 2.47
C LYS A 6 -9.59 -3.51 2.31
N ALA A 7 -9.39 -4.71 2.87
CA ALA A 7 -8.14 -5.45 2.73
C ALA A 7 -8.43 -6.91 2.35
N LYS A 8 -7.62 -7.46 1.44
CA LYS A 8 -7.52 -8.91 1.25
C LYS A 8 -6.58 -9.46 2.31
N ALA A 9 -6.71 -10.74 2.67
CA ALA A 9 -5.79 -11.38 3.62
C ALA A 9 -4.31 -11.31 3.17
N THR A 10 -4.09 -11.22 1.86
CA THR A 10 -2.77 -11.07 1.22
C THR A 10 -2.35 -9.62 1.02
N SER A 11 -3.14 -8.64 1.48
CA SER A 11 -2.81 -7.21 1.35
C SER A 11 -1.73 -6.75 2.35
N GLN A 12 -0.73 -7.58 2.62
CA GLN A 12 0.37 -7.31 3.54
C GLN A 12 1.69 -7.84 2.96
N PHE A 13 2.78 -7.16 3.30
CA PHE A 13 4.13 -7.61 2.99
C PHE A 13 5.07 -7.32 4.16
N PHE A 14 6.12 -8.12 4.29
CA PHE A 14 7.17 -7.93 5.28
C PHE A 14 8.36 -7.23 4.66
N TYR A 15 9.02 -6.37 5.42
CA TYR A 15 10.24 -5.65 5.01
C TYR A 15 11.31 -5.74 6.10
N ASN A 16 12.58 -5.65 5.70
CA ASN A 16 13.72 -5.53 6.61
C ASN A 16 14.68 -4.46 6.12
N LEU A 17 14.60 -3.26 6.72
CA LEU A 17 15.42 -2.10 6.34
C LEU A 17 16.94 -2.31 6.53
N SER A 18 17.37 -3.35 7.27
CA SER A 18 18.79 -3.67 7.46
C SER A 18 19.33 -4.67 6.44
N LYS A 19 18.46 -5.35 5.68
CA LYS A 19 18.84 -6.40 4.73
C LYS A 19 18.37 -6.14 3.31
N GLU A 20 17.32 -5.35 3.16
CA GLU A 20 16.65 -5.13 1.89
C GLU A 20 16.82 -3.68 1.47
N ASN A 21 17.08 -3.47 0.19
CA ASN A 21 17.12 -2.14 -0.38
C ASN A 21 15.71 -1.67 -0.78
N ASN A 22 15.60 -0.39 -1.16
CA ASN A 22 14.33 0.22 -1.53
C ASN A 22 13.65 -0.48 -2.73
N GLU A 23 14.43 -0.99 -3.69
CA GLU A 23 13.89 -1.67 -4.87
C GLU A 23 13.24 -3.02 -4.50
N GLU A 24 13.88 -3.78 -3.61
CA GLU A 24 13.34 -5.05 -3.11
C GLU A 24 12.04 -4.84 -2.33
N ILE A 25 12.00 -3.81 -1.48
CA ILE A 25 10.81 -3.43 -0.73
C ILE A 25 9.71 -2.93 -1.68
N TYR A 26 10.06 -2.12 -2.67
CA TYR A 26 9.15 -1.66 -3.71
C TYR A 26 8.53 -2.83 -4.48
N LYS A 27 9.33 -3.82 -4.89
CA LYS A 27 8.84 -5.03 -5.59
C LYS A 27 7.80 -5.79 -4.77
N LYS A 28 8.00 -5.92 -3.46
CA LYS A 28 7.03 -6.57 -2.57
C LYS A 28 5.74 -5.77 -2.44
N MET A 29 5.85 -4.46 -2.26
CA MET A 29 4.68 -3.56 -2.22
C MET A 29 3.90 -3.64 -3.54
N HIS A 30 4.61 -3.57 -4.68
CA HIS A 30 4.04 -3.70 -6.01
C HIS A 30 3.30 -5.03 -6.18
N ALA A 31 3.90 -6.15 -5.76
CA ALA A 31 3.27 -7.47 -5.83
C ALA A 31 1.96 -7.53 -5.01
N VAL A 32 1.88 -6.84 -3.88
CA VAL A 32 0.64 -6.75 -3.09
C VAL A 32 -0.43 -5.94 -3.81
N VAL A 33 -0.07 -4.81 -4.44
CA VAL A 33 -1.00 -4.03 -5.27
C VAL A 33 -1.49 -4.86 -6.45
N GLU A 34 -0.58 -5.58 -7.11
CA GLU A 34 -0.89 -6.40 -8.27
C GLU A 34 -1.83 -7.56 -7.91
N ASP A 35 -1.56 -8.28 -6.82
CA ASP A 35 -2.45 -9.34 -6.32
C ASP A 35 -3.85 -8.79 -6.00
N TYR A 36 -3.93 -7.63 -5.35
CA TYR A 36 -5.23 -7.01 -5.07
C TYR A 36 -5.94 -6.61 -6.36
N PHE A 37 -5.23 -5.99 -7.31
CA PHE A 37 -5.82 -5.48 -8.55
C PHE A 37 -6.27 -6.62 -9.47
N SER A 38 -5.47 -7.68 -9.58
CA SER A 38 -5.85 -8.90 -10.32
C SER A 38 -7.06 -9.58 -9.69
N TRP A 39 -7.16 -9.63 -8.36
CA TRP A 39 -8.34 -10.18 -7.70
C TRP A 39 -9.57 -9.27 -7.87
N TYR A 40 -9.37 -7.95 -7.78
CA TYR A 40 -10.45 -6.98 -7.88
C TYR A 40 -10.98 -6.87 -9.31
N SER A 41 -10.16 -7.12 -10.33
CA SER A 41 -10.58 -7.05 -11.74
C SER A 41 -11.70 -8.02 -12.09
N ASP A 42 -11.79 -9.15 -11.38
CA ASP A 42 -12.80 -10.20 -11.59
C ASP A 42 -14.22 -9.79 -11.13
N PHE A 43 -14.34 -8.66 -10.44
CA PHE A 43 -15.60 -8.19 -9.88
C PHE A 43 -16.43 -7.49 -10.96
N GLN A 44 -17.74 -7.79 -11.01
CA GLN A 44 -18.65 -7.16 -11.98
C GLN A 44 -18.96 -5.70 -11.64
N ASN A 45 -19.08 -5.37 -10.34
CA ASN A 45 -19.40 -4.03 -9.85
C ASN A 45 -18.18 -3.43 -9.13
N LYS A 46 -17.20 -2.98 -9.92
CA LYS A 46 -15.97 -2.35 -9.41
C LYS A 46 -16.25 -0.88 -9.10
N GLU A 47 -16.05 -0.52 -7.84
CA GLU A 47 -15.97 0.88 -7.43
C GLU A 47 -14.60 1.42 -7.80
N GLU A 48 -14.55 2.71 -8.09
CA GLU A 48 -13.30 3.44 -8.25
C GLU A 48 -12.44 3.33 -6.97
N ILE A 49 -11.16 3.03 -7.13
CA ILE A 49 -10.20 3.07 -6.01
C ILE A 49 -9.86 4.53 -5.73
N LYS A 50 -10.34 5.05 -4.60
CA LYS A 50 -10.23 6.45 -4.18
C LYS A 50 -9.17 6.67 -3.11
N SER A 51 -8.86 5.64 -2.33
CA SER A 51 -7.87 5.73 -1.26
C SER A 51 -7.11 4.42 -1.08
N ILE A 52 -5.84 4.57 -0.73
CA ILE A 52 -4.96 3.47 -0.35
C ILE A 52 -4.28 3.85 0.95
N ALA A 53 -4.33 2.97 1.94
CA ALA A 53 -3.63 3.16 3.21
C ALA A 53 -2.55 2.09 3.39
N LEU A 54 -1.34 2.55 3.72
CA LEU A 54 -0.20 1.73 4.04
C LEU A 54 0.20 1.99 5.49
N THR A 55 -0.10 1.03 6.36
CA THR A 55 0.15 1.10 7.79
C THR A 55 1.11 0.00 8.21
N SER A 56 1.95 0.26 9.21
CA SER A 56 2.78 -0.76 9.85
C SER A 56 2.71 -0.62 11.37
N SER A 57 2.64 -1.77 12.03
CA SER A 57 2.75 -1.91 13.48
C SER A 57 4.20 -2.01 13.98
N ASP A 58 5.17 -2.21 13.08
CA ASP A 58 6.56 -2.55 13.44
C ASP A 58 7.46 -1.35 13.77
N PHE A 59 6.87 -0.18 14.07
CA PHE A 59 7.65 0.96 14.52
C PHE A 59 7.81 0.97 16.04
N LYS A 60 9.05 0.81 16.50
CA LYS A 60 9.45 1.11 17.88
C LYS A 60 9.98 2.54 17.94
N CYS A 61 9.34 3.41 18.73
CA CYS A 61 9.86 4.75 18.95
C CYS A 61 11.01 4.70 19.99
N SER A 62 12.19 5.15 19.58
CA SER A 62 13.41 5.14 20.39
C SER A 62 13.41 6.15 21.55
N ASN A 63 12.58 7.20 21.49
CA ASN A 63 12.54 8.30 22.48
C ASN A 63 11.14 8.53 23.08
N GLY A 64 10.39 7.47 23.43
CA GLY A 64 9.17 7.61 24.23
C GLY A 64 8.08 8.47 23.60
N CYS A 65 7.81 8.27 22.31
CA CYS A 65 6.67 8.92 21.67
C CYS A 65 5.39 8.58 22.44
N SER A 66 4.63 9.61 22.87
CA SER A 66 3.32 9.42 23.51
C SER A 66 2.28 9.09 22.43
N LEU A 67 2.37 7.87 21.91
CA LEU A 67 1.52 7.38 20.83
C LEU A 67 0.30 6.74 21.47
N GLY A 68 -0.86 7.37 21.31
CA GLY A 68 -2.13 6.85 21.83
C GLY A 68 -2.45 5.44 21.28
N PRO A 69 -3.38 4.70 21.90
CA PRO A 69 -3.67 3.29 21.59
C PRO A 69 -4.15 3.01 20.14
N ASN A 70 -4.47 4.04 19.36
CA ASN A 70 -4.90 3.96 17.95
C ASN A 70 -3.83 4.46 16.96
N PHE A 71 -2.57 4.55 17.37
CA PHE A 71 -1.53 5.11 16.52
C PHE A 71 -1.07 4.08 15.46
N SER A 72 -1.52 4.25 14.22
CA SER A 72 -0.94 3.57 13.05
C SER A 72 0.00 4.53 12.33
N ASN A 73 1.30 4.24 12.32
CA ASN A 73 2.23 5.00 11.51
C ASN A 73 1.98 4.73 10.02
N SER A 74 1.77 5.79 9.25
CA SER A 74 1.94 5.72 7.80
C SER A 74 3.40 5.36 7.53
N VAL A 75 3.63 4.25 6.81
CA VAL A 75 4.98 3.87 6.36
C VAL A 75 5.45 4.67 5.14
N LEU A 76 4.59 5.57 4.63
CA LEU A 76 4.93 6.44 3.51
C LEU A 76 6.15 7.29 3.87
N ASN A 77 7.14 7.30 2.99
CA ASN A 77 8.45 7.96 3.12
C ASN A 77 9.40 7.35 4.17
N LEU A 78 9.02 6.25 4.83
CA LEU A 78 9.88 5.47 5.72
C LEU A 78 10.26 4.11 5.12
N VAL A 79 9.35 3.49 4.36
CA VAL A 79 9.53 2.16 3.75
C VAL A 79 9.35 2.22 2.23
N VAL A 80 8.36 2.98 1.77
CA VAL A 80 8.12 3.29 0.35
C VAL A 80 7.64 4.74 0.25
N THR A 81 7.99 5.42 -0.83
CA THR A 81 7.57 6.80 -1.08
C THR A 81 6.13 6.86 -1.59
N LYS A 82 5.49 8.03 -1.48
CA LYS A 82 4.16 8.25 -2.03
C LYS A 82 4.16 8.09 -3.56
N GLU A 83 5.22 8.56 -4.21
CA GLU A 83 5.41 8.53 -5.66
C GLU A 83 5.51 7.09 -6.16
N GLU A 84 6.23 6.22 -5.46
CA GLU A 84 6.31 4.79 -5.76
C GLU A 84 4.95 4.10 -5.66
N VAL A 85 4.18 4.40 -4.63
CA VAL A 85 2.82 3.85 -4.48
C VAL A 85 1.91 4.34 -5.60
N ILE A 86 1.91 5.65 -5.90
CA ILE A 86 1.11 6.22 -6.99
C ILE A 86 1.52 5.60 -8.34
N LYS A 87 2.83 5.44 -8.59
CA LYS A 87 3.34 4.82 -9.80
C LYS A 87 2.81 3.40 -9.96
N ALA A 88 2.99 2.54 -8.95
CA ALA A 88 2.52 1.15 -9.01
C ALA A 88 1.00 1.08 -9.22
N VAL A 89 0.24 1.92 -8.51
CA VAL A 89 -1.22 1.96 -8.59
C VAL A 89 -1.71 2.44 -9.95
N LYS A 90 -1.07 3.45 -10.55
CA LYS A 90 -1.38 3.91 -11.92
C LYS A 90 -1.09 2.83 -12.95
N GLU A 91 0.11 2.25 -12.91
CA GLU A 91 0.56 1.21 -13.84
C GLU A 91 -0.38 -0.01 -13.79
N LEU A 92 -0.68 -0.50 -12.58
CA LEU A 92 -1.53 -1.67 -12.38
C LEU A 92 -3.01 -1.35 -12.60
N GLY A 93 -3.46 -0.14 -12.25
CA GLY A 93 -4.82 0.33 -12.54
C GLY A 93 -5.11 0.34 -14.04
N GLN A 94 -4.15 0.79 -14.83
CA GLN A 94 -4.24 0.70 -16.29
C GLN A 94 -4.21 -0.76 -16.78
N LYS A 95 -3.30 -1.58 -16.26
CA LYS A 95 -3.15 -2.99 -16.65
C LYS A 95 -4.42 -3.83 -16.42
N TYR A 96 -5.09 -3.61 -15.30
CA TYR A 96 -6.27 -4.38 -14.87
C TYR A 96 -7.60 -3.67 -15.11
N GLU A 97 -7.59 -2.56 -15.86
CA GLU A 97 -8.78 -1.74 -16.17
C GLU A 97 -9.57 -1.31 -14.92
N ILE A 98 -8.85 -0.91 -13.87
CA ILE A 98 -9.41 -0.41 -12.61
C ILE A 98 -9.40 1.12 -12.62
N SER A 99 -10.58 1.72 -12.43
CA SER A 99 -10.73 3.17 -12.32
C SER A 99 -10.11 3.69 -11.02
N LEU A 100 -9.35 4.78 -11.12
CA LEU A 100 -8.66 5.44 -10.02
C LEU A 100 -9.23 6.85 -9.78
N GLY A 101 -9.44 7.19 -8.52
CA GLY A 101 -9.95 8.50 -8.11
C GLY A 101 -8.94 9.63 -8.21
N LYS A 102 -9.43 10.86 -8.01
CA LYS A 102 -8.64 12.11 -8.09
C LYS A 102 -7.39 12.14 -7.22
N ALA A 103 -7.35 11.35 -6.15
CA ALA A 103 -6.17 11.23 -5.28
C ALA A 103 -4.94 10.64 -6.00
N PHE A 104 -5.17 9.96 -7.13
CA PHE A 104 -4.15 9.36 -7.98
C PHE A 104 -4.06 10.08 -9.34
N SER A 105 -4.63 11.27 -9.50
CA SER A 105 -4.47 12.07 -10.74
C SER A 105 -3.14 12.80 -10.72
#